data_AF-A0AAN7XRB4-F1
#
_entry.id   AF-A0AAN7XRB4-F1
#
_cell.length_a   1.000
_cell.length_b   1.000
_cell.length_c   1.000
_cell.angle_alpha   90.00
_cell.angle_beta   90.00
_cell.angle_gamma   90.00
#
_symmetry.space_group_name_H-M   'P 1'
#
loop_
_entity.id
_entity.type
_entity.pdbx_description
1 polymer ?
#
loop_
_entity_poly.entity_id
_entity_poly.type
_entity_poly.pdbx_seq_one_letter_code
_entity_poly.pdbx_strand_id
1 'polypeptide(L)' 'MADADKFLYGDRNTTGNPMAQADWATKKLVWVPSEKLGFEAGSLKEEQGEECLVELTDTGKKVKINKDDIQR' A
#
# COMPACT_ATOMS: atom_id res chain seq x y z
N MET A 1 23.13 24.17 11.82
CA MET A 1 23.37 22.75 11.46
C MET A 1 22.13 21.95 11.85
N ALA A 2 21.04 22.02 11.08
CA ALA A 2 19.80 21.32 11.44
C ALA A 2 19.00 20.83 10.22
N ASP A 3 19.17 21.42 9.03
CA ASP A 3 18.42 21.02 7.83
C ASP A 3 18.91 19.72 7.17
N ALA A 4 20.20 19.42 7.23
CA ALA A 4 20.77 18.26 6.54
C ALA A 4 20.35 16.92 7.17
N ASP A 5 20.15 16.89 8.50
CA ASP A 5 19.75 15.70 9.24
C ASP A 5 18.42 15.11 8.75
N LYS A 6 17.49 15.95 8.26
CA LYS A 6 16.20 15.53 7.70
C LYS A 6 16.33 14.67 6.43
N PHE A 7 17.42 14.83 5.69
CA PHE A 7 17.67 14.10 4.45
C PHE A 7 18.63 12.91 4.67
N LEU A 8 19.42 12.94 5.74
CA LEU A 8 20.40 11.90 6.08
C LEU A 8 19.80 10.83 7.01
N TYR A 9 18.82 11.20 7.83
CA TYR A 9 18.18 10.29 8.78
C TYR A 9 16.68 10.24 8.50
N GLY A 10 16.18 9.04 8.18
CA GLY A 10 14.75 8.80 8.14
C GLY A 10 14.13 9.09 9.51
N ASP A 11 13.10 9.93 9.55
CA ASP A 11 12.43 10.32 10.78
C ASP A 11 11.82 9.08 11.47
N ARG A 12 12.45 8.63 12.55
CA ARG A 12 12.02 7.45 13.32
C ARG A 12 10.95 7.79 14.36
N ASN A 13 10.48 9.03 14.44
CA ASN A 13 9.51 9.46 15.44
C ASN A 13 8.09 8.90 15.19
N THR A 14 7.89 8.21 14.06
CA THR A 14 6.64 7.51 13.70
C THR A 14 6.58 6.05 14.18
N THR A 15 7.58 5.56 14.92
CA THR A 15 7.70 4.15 15.41
C THR A 15 6.63 3.72 16.43
N GLY A 16 5.54 4.47 16.59
CA GLY A 16 4.50 4.16 17.56
C GLY A 16 3.13 4.69 17.20
N ASN A 17 2.79 4.87 15.91
CA ASN A 17 1.40 5.14 15.55
C ASN A 17 0.65 3.81 15.36
N PRO A 18 -0.08 3.31 16.38
CA PRO A 18 -0.85 2.07 16.28
C PRO A 18 -1.91 2.14 15.17
N MET A 19 -2.27 3.32 14.67
CA MET A 19 -3.14 3.45 13.50
C MET A 19 -2.44 2.98 12.21
N ALA A 20 -1.17 3.33 12.01
CA ALA A 20 -0.40 2.85 10.85
C ALA A 20 -0.13 1.33 10.95
N GLN A 21 0.12 0.84 12.16
CA GLN A 21 0.21 -0.59 12.47
C GLN A 21 -1.17 -1.29 12.57
N ALA A 22 -2.30 -0.58 12.51
CA ALA A 22 -3.61 -1.20 12.38
C ALA A 22 -4.02 -1.26 10.91
N ASP A 23 -3.67 -0.26 10.11
CA ASP A 23 -4.02 -0.22 8.68
C ASP A 23 -3.30 -1.34 7.89
N TRP A 24 -2.02 -1.66 8.16
CA TRP A 24 -1.32 -2.77 7.48
C TRP A 24 -1.91 -4.16 7.78
N ALA A 25 -2.44 -4.37 8.99
CA ALA A 25 -2.94 -5.66 9.44
C ALA A 25 -4.43 -5.85 9.12
N THR A 26 -5.20 -4.77 9.10
CA THR A 26 -6.67 -4.82 8.96
C THR A 26 -7.09 -4.76 7.49
N LYS A 27 -6.33 -4.07 6.65
CA LYS A 27 -6.49 -4.10 5.20
C LYS A 27 -5.31 -4.86 4.65
N LYS A 28 -5.56 -5.94 3.90
CA LYS A 28 -4.54 -6.60 3.07
C LYS A 28 -4.05 -5.58 2.02
N LEU A 29 -3.24 -4.64 2.47
CA LEU A 29 -2.66 -3.57 1.69
C LEU A 29 -1.62 -4.21 0.80
N VAL A 30 -1.84 -4.06 -0.50
CA VAL A 30 -1.05 -4.67 -1.55
C VAL A 30 -0.74 -3.64 -2.60
N TRP A 31 0.38 -3.83 -3.29
CA TRP A 31 0.79 -2.99 -4.40
C TRP A 31 0.25 -3.57 -5.70
N VAL A 32 -0.54 -2.75 -6.40
CA VAL A 32 -1.14 -3.08 -7.69
C VAL A 32 -0.41 -2.31 -8.79
N PRO A 33 0.00 -2.96 -9.89
CA PRO A 33 0.61 -2.26 -11.02
C PRO A 33 -0.35 -1.21 -11.60
N SER A 34 0.15 0.02 -11.76
CA SER A 34 -0.61 1.16 -12.28
C SER A 34 0.21 1.85 -13.36
N GLU A 35 -0.37 2.05 -14.55
CA GLU A 35 0.31 2.70 -15.67
C GLU A 35 0.73 4.15 -15.38
N LYS A 36 0.10 4.81 -14.41
CA LYS A 36 0.39 6.20 -14.05
C LYS A 36 1.48 6.35 -13.00
N LEU A 37 1.48 5.47 -12.00
CA LEU A 37 2.34 5.60 -10.80
C LEU A 37 3.36 4.45 -10.69
N GLY A 38 3.38 3.53 -11.65
CA GLY A 38 4.13 2.27 -11.57
C GLY A 38 3.39 1.26 -10.69
N PHE A 39 3.21 1.59 -9.41
CA PHE A 39 2.43 0.81 -8.46
C PHE A 39 1.58 1.73 -7.58
N GLU A 40 0.32 1.36 -7.39
CA GLU A 40 -0.61 2.06 -6.52
C GLU A 40 -0.97 1.15 -5.34
N ALA A 41 -1.02 1.70 -4.13
CA ALA A 41 -1.47 0.97 -2.97
C ALA A 41 -2.96 0.64 -3.12
N GLY A 42 -3.33 -0.60 -2.79
CA GLY A 42 -4.69 -1.09 -2.87
C GLY A 42 -4.98 -2.04 -1.71
N SER A 43 -6.26 -2.22 -1.40
CA SER A 43 -6.74 -3.12 -0.37
C SER A 43 -7.42 -4.31 -1.01
N LEU A 44 -6.91 -5.52 -0.78
CA LEU A 44 -7.53 -6.73 -1.27
C LEU A 44 -8.90 -6.92 -0.62
N LYS A 45 -9.96 -6.83 -1.43
CA LYS A 45 -11.35 -7.00 -0.97
C LYS A 45 -11.82 -8.43 -1.07
N GLU A 46 -11.51 -9.09 -2.18
CA GLU A 46 -11.99 -10.44 -2.45
C GLU A 46 -11.03 -11.19 -3.36
N GLU A 47 -11.00 -12.52 -3.22
CA GLU A 47 -10.17 -13.40 -4.01
C GLU A 47 -11.08 -14.36 -4.79
N GLN A 48 -11.12 -14.22 -6.11
CA GLN A 48 -11.92 -15.04 -7.02
C GLN A 48 -10.97 -15.96 -7.82
N GLY A 49 -10.60 -17.08 -7.21
CA GLY A 49 -9.68 -18.04 -7.83
C GLY A 49 -8.27 -17.46 -8.01
N GLU A 50 -7.86 -17.27 -9.27
CA GLU A 50 -6.58 -16.69 -9.69
C GLU A 50 -6.61 -15.15 -9.77
N GLU A 51 -7.82 -14.56 -9.81
CA GLU A 51 -8.01 -13.12 -9.83
C GLU A 51 -8.37 -12.58 -8.44
N CYS A 52 -7.93 -11.37 -8.16
CA CYS A 52 -8.13 -10.65 -6.91
C CYS A 52 -8.81 -9.33 -7.19
N LEU A 53 -9.87 -9.03 -6.44
CA LEU A 53 -10.51 -7.74 -6.45
C LEU A 53 -9.82 -6.85 -5.43
N VAL A 54 -9.04 -5.88 -5.93
CA VAL A 54 -8.32 -4.91 -5.11
C VAL A 54 -9.02 -3.56 -5.23
N GLU A 55 -9.28 -2.91 -4.11
CA GLU A 55 -9.75 -1.53 -4.06
C GLU A 55 -8.57 -0.60 -3.87
N LEU A 56 -8.25 0.18 -4.90
CA LEU A 56 -7.17 1.16 -4.86
C LEU A 56 -7.39 2.16 -3.72
N THR A 57 -6.41 2.36 -2.85
CA THR A 57 -6.56 3.25 -1.70
C THR A 57 -6.48 4.72 -2.09
N ASP A 58 -5.83 5.03 -3.21
CA ASP A 58 -5.70 6.40 -3.72
C ASP A 58 -6.98 6.86 -4.43
N THR A 59 -7.50 6.02 -5.33
CA THR A 59 -8.67 6.34 -6.17
C THR A 59 -10.00 5.77 -5.64
N GLY A 60 -9.98 4.86 -4.67
CA GLY A 60 -11.18 4.14 -4.19
C GLY A 60 -11.78 3.18 -5.23
N LYS A 61 -11.13 3.01 -6.38
CA LYS A 61 -11.64 2.22 -7.49
C LYS A 61 -11.35 0.74 -7.26
N LYS A 62 -12.35 -0.10 -7.50
CA LYS A 62 -12.20 -1.56 -7.48
C LYS A 62 -11.70 -2.04 -8.84
N VAL A 63 -10.56 -2.72 -8.83
CA VAL A 63 -9.92 -3.32 -10.00
C VAL A 63 -9.75 -4.81 -9.77
N LYS A 64 -9.94 -5.61 -10.82
CA LYS A 64 -9.60 -7.03 -10.80
C LYS A 64 -8.19 -7.18 -11.35
N ILE A 65 -7.31 -7.78 -10.57
CA ILE A 65 -5.88 -7.96 -10.87
C ILE A 65 -5.51 -9.39 -10.52
N ASN A 66 -4.61 -10.01 -11.29
CA ASN A 66 -4.16 -11.37 -11.00
C ASN A 66 -3.39 -11.42 -9.67
N LYS A 67 -3.53 -12.51 -8.91
CA LYS A 67 -2.76 -12.73 -7.67
C LYS A 67 -1.26 -12.62 -7.86
N ASP A 68 -0.74 -13.07 -9.00
CA ASP A 68 0.69 -13.06 -9.31
C ASP A 68 1.23 -11.65 -9.63
N ASP A 69 0.36 -10.75 -10.08
CA ASP A 69 0.72 -9.35 -10.36
C ASP A 69 0.71 -8.46 -9.11
N ILE A 70 0.16 -8.95 -7.99
CA ILE A 70 0.01 -8.22 -6.74
C ILE A 70 1.26 -8.42 -5.87
N GLN A 71 1.88 -7.32 -5.44
CA GLN A 71 3.05 -7.36 -4.54
C GLN A 71 2.66 -7.05 -3.09
N ARG A 72 3.32 -7.70 -2.13
CA ARG A 72 3.14 -7.51 -0.68
C ARG A 72 4.22 -6.59 -0.10
#